data_AF-A0A501W405-F1
#
_entry.id   AF-A0A501W405-F1
#
_cell.length_a   1.000
_cell.length_b   1.000
_cell.length_c   1.000
_cell.angle_alpha   90.00
_cell.angle_beta   90.00
_cell.angle_gamma   90.00
#
_symmetry.space_group_name_H-M   'P 1'
#
loop_
_entity.id
_entity.type
_entity.pdbx_description
1 polymer ?
#
loop_
_entity_poly.entity_id
_entity_poly.type
_entity_poly.pdbx_seq_one_letter_code
_entity_poly.pdbx_strand_id
1 'polypeptide(L)'
;MASNVLTKRAAAPKVNTARVKPEAEEPLKPKKKGMSLFTLLDKYANVDALFEEGVPLKYMPRVLFLTGITLLYIGNTHFAVKTVRQIDKVKVEVEDLRADYSTLKSEYMEASKQSEVARNVAPLGLEESSTPPYQVVVPADEY
;
A
#
# COMPACT_ATOMS: atom_id res chain seq x y z
N MET A 1 -49.61 -25.06 -5.72
CA MET A 1 -49.75 -23.68 -6.22
C MET A 1 -48.33 -23.17 -6.46
N ALA A 2 -47.72 -23.48 -7.62
CA ALA A 2 -47.56 -22.59 -8.79
C ALA A 2 -46.89 -21.23 -8.40
N SER A 3 -45.76 -20.80 -8.97
CA SER A 3 -44.94 -21.26 -10.09
C SER A 3 -43.64 -20.44 -10.12
N ASN A 4 -42.49 -21.10 -10.28
CA ASN A 4 -41.21 -20.45 -10.58
C ASN A 4 -41.31 -19.68 -11.90
N VAL A 5 -41.09 -18.37 -11.85
CA VAL A 5 -41.02 -17.51 -13.04
C VAL A 5 -39.69 -17.72 -13.76
N LEU A 6 -39.85 -18.42 -14.87
CA LEU A 6 -38.90 -18.73 -15.93
C LEU A 6 -38.24 -17.48 -16.52
N THR A 7 -36.98 -17.22 -16.20
CA THR A 7 -36.12 -16.40 -17.07
C THR A 7 -35.64 -17.27 -18.22
N LYS A 8 -36.42 -17.23 -19.29
CA LYS A 8 -36.28 -17.95 -20.54
C LYS A 8 -34.90 -17.74 -21.17
N ARG A 9 -34.12 -18.83 -21.31
CA ARG A 9 -33.01 -18.93 -22.27
C ARG A 9 -33.56 -18.64 -23.68
N ALA A 10 -33.08 -17.58 -24.32
CA ALA A 10 -33.27 -17.38 -25.74
C ALA A 10 -32.24 -18.25 -26.50
N ALA A 11 -32.75 -19.18 -27.29
CA ALA A 11 -31.99 -20.10 -28.10
C ALA A 11 -31.32 -19.38 -29.28
N ALA A 12 -30.08 -19.75 -29.56
CA ALA A 12 -29.34 -19.36 -30.75
C ALA A 12 -30.00 -19.93 -32.02
N PRO A 13 -30.21 -19.15 -33.09
CA PRO A 13 -30.47 -19.70 -34.40
C PRO A 13 -29.14 -20.14 -35.03
N LYS A 14 -28.95 -21.45 -35.17
CA LYS A 14 -28.02 -22.04 -36.14
C LYS A 14 -28.59 -21.82 -37.52
N VAL A 15 -27.84 -21.25 -38.47
CA VAL A 15 -27.84 -21.60 -39.91
C VAL A 15 -26.70 -20.84 -40.63
N ASN A 16 -26.07 -21.57 -41.55
CA ASN A 16 -25.07 -21.19 -42.57
C ASN A 16 -23.58 -21.17 -42.18
N THR A 17 -23.04 -22.38 -42.15
CA THR A 17 -21.68 -22.70 -42.61
C THR A 17 -21.49 -22.24 -44.06
N ALA A 18 -21.00 -21.01 -44.25
CA ALA A 18 -20.26 -20.67 -45.45
C ALA A 18 -18.90 -21.38 -45.38
N ARG A 19 -18.61 -22.19 -46.38
CA ARG A 19 -17.35 -22.92 -46.56
C ARG A 19 -16.21 -21.89 -46.62
N VAL A 20 -15.42 -21.76 -45.54
CA VAL A 20 -14.16 -21.02 -45.58
C VAL A 20 -13.22 -21.82 -46.49
N LYS A 21 -12.96 -21.27 -47.67
CA LYS A 21 -11.95 -21.75 -48.62
C LYS A 21 -10.60 -21.72 -47.90
N PRO A 22 -9.76 -22.78 -47.97
CA PRO A 22 -8.42 -22.72 -47.38
C PRO A 22 -7.60 -21.70 -48.15
N GLU A 23 -7.51 -20.49 -47.62
CA GLU A 23 -6.52 -19.51 -48.03
C GLU A 23 -5.17 -19.97 -47.49
N ALA A 24 -4.20 -20.04 -48.40
CA ALA A 24 -2.86 -20.54 -48.18
C ALA A 24 -2.21 -19.89 -46.95
N GLU A 25 -1.47 -20.70 -46.18
CA GLU A 25 -0.64 -20.23 -45.09
C GLU A 25 0.39 -19.20 -45.62
N GLU A 26 0.17 -17.92 -45.33
CA GLU A 26 1.18 -16.89 -45.56
C GLU A 26 2.38 -17.16 -44.64
N PRO A 27 3.64 -17.07 -45.13
CA PRO A 27 4.81 -17.27 -44.29
C PRO A 27 4.84 -16.19 -43.19
N LEU A 28 4.92 -16.63 -41.93
CA LEU A 28 5.01 -15.78 -40.74
C LEU A 28 6.12 -14.72 -40.92
N LYS A 29 5.72 -13.47 -41.14
CA LYS A 29 6.64 -12.32 -41.25
C LYS A 29 7.45 -12.17 -39.95
N PRO A 30 8.77 -11.91 -40.01
CA PRO A 30 9.58 -11.77 -38.80
C PRO A 30 9.10 -10.56 -38.00
N LYS A 31 8.72 -10.78 -36.74
CA LYS A 31 8.24 -9.73 -35.84
C LYS A 31 9.32 -8.63 -35.72
N LYS A 32 8.94 -7.40 -36.08
CA LYS A 32 9.80 -6.21 -35.91
C LYS A 32 10.10 -6.03 -34.42
N LYS A 33 11.36 -6.27 -34.04
CA LYS A 33 11.86 -6.13 -32.67
C LYS A 33 11.91 -4.62 -32.37
N GLY A 34 10.97 -4.12 -31.55
CA GLY A 34 11.03 -2.75 -31.02
C GLY A 34 12.35 -2.53 -30.27
N MET A 35 12.78 -1.27 -30.10
CA MET A 35 14.08 -0.86 -29.53
C MET A 35 14.39 -1.46 -28.15
N SER A 36 14.69 -2.75 -28.10
CA SER A 36 15.06 -3.45 -26.89
C SER A 36 16.40 -2.88 -26.44
N LEU A 37 16.52 -2.59 -25.15
CA LEU A 37 17.70 -1.98 -24.54
C LEU A 37 19.02 -2.70 -24.91
N PHE A 38 18.93 -3.99 -25.23
CA PHE A 38 20.00 -4.79 -25.84
C PHE A 38 20.47 -4.26 -27.19
N THR A 39 19.57 -3.91 -28.11
CA THR A 39 19.93 -3.41 -29.46
C THR A 39 20.63 -2.05 -29.42
N LEU A 40 20.33 -1.22 -28.41
CA LEU A 40 21.03 0.04 -28.17
C LEU A 40 22.42 -0.20 -27.56
N LEU A 41 22.52 -1.15 -26.64
CA LEU A 41 23.79 -1.56 -26.06
C LEU A 41 24.70 -2.16 -27.13
N ASP A 42 24.16 -3.02 -28.00
CA ASP A 42 24.88 -3.67 -29.11
C ASP A 42 25.47 -2.64 -30.06
N LYS A 43 24.68 -1.61 -30.40
CA LYS A 43 25.09 -0.51 -31.29
C LYS A 43 26.20 0.37 -30.71
N TYR A 44 26.24 0.58 -29.40
CA TYR A 44 27.22 1.45 -28.76
C TYR A 44 28.48 0.70 -28.34
N ALA A 45 28.33 -0.55 -27.89
CA ALA A 45 29.39 -1.33 -27.28
C ALA A 45 30.10 -2.30 -28.24
N ASN A 46 29.64 -2.46 -29.49
CA ASN A 46 30.16 -3.46 -30.45
C ASN A 46 30.44 -4.82 -29.77
N VAL A 47 29.46 -5.31 -29.01
CA VAL A 47 29.62 -6.56 -28.26
C VAL A 47 29.97 -7.72 -29.16
N ASP A 48 29.43 -7.78 -30.39
CA ASP A 48 29.75 -8.83 -31.36
C ASP A 48 31.24 -8.89 -31.68
N ALA A 49 31.90 -7.75 -31.91
CA ALA A 49 33.34 -7.69 -32.15
C ALA A 49 34.15 -8.10 -30.90
N LEU A 50 33.70 -7.70 -29.71
CA LEU A 50 34.32 -8.08 -28.42
C LEU A 50 34.17 -9.57 -28.08
N PHE A 51 33.12 -10.23 -28.59
CA PHE A 51 32.88 -11.66 -28.41
C PHE A 51 33.55 -12.53 -29.48
N GLU A 52 33.67 -12.05 -30.74
CA GLU A 52 34.38 -12.75 -31.81
C GLU A 52 35.91 -12.78 -31.60
N GLU A 53 36.50 -11.68 -31.13
CA GLU A 53 37.95 -11.60 -30.84
C GLU A 53 38.34 -12.25 -29.49
N GLY A 54 37.35 -12.70 -28.72
CA GLY A 54 37.51 -13.22 -27.37
C GLY A 54 37.64 -12.10 -26.34
N VAL A 55 36.84 -12.17 -25.26
CA VAL A 55 36.81 -11.14 -24.21
C VAL A 55 38.21 -10.95 -23.62
N PRO A 56 38.83 -9.76 -23.72
CA PRO A 56 40.17 -9.55 -23.17
C PRO A 56 40.14 -9.78 -21.66
N LEU A 57 40.93 -10.74 -21.18
CA LEU A 57 41.01 -11.14 -19.76
C LEU A 57 41.28 -9.96 -18.80
N LYS A 58 41.85 -8.87 -19.33
CA LYS A 58 42.11 -7.61 -18.62
C LYS A 58 40.84 -6.89 -18.14
N TYR A 59 39.72 -7.02 -18.85
CA TYR A 59 38.45 -6.33 -18.51
C TYR A 59 37.51 -7.21 -17.68
N MET A 60 37.72 -8.53 -17.68
CA MET A 60 36.91 -9.50 -16.93
C MET A 60 36.71 -9.14 -15.44
N PRO A 61 37.73 -8.78 -14.65
CA PRO A 61 37.52 -8.41 -13.24
C PRO A 61 36.68 -7.13 -13.07
N ARG A 62 36.74 -6.18 -14.01
CA ARG A 62 35.96 -4.93 -13.95
C ARG A 62 34.48 -5.17 -14.26
N VAL A 63 34.20 -6.02 -15.24
CA VAL A 63 32.81 -6.40 -15.59
C VAL A 63 32.19 -7.19 -14.44
N LEU A 64 32.92 -8.15 -13.86
CA LEU A 64 32.43 -8.89 -12.68
C LEU A 64 32.12 -7.98 -11.50
N PHE A 65 32.94 -6.95 -11.27
CA PHE A 65 32.68 -5.96 -10.23
C PHE A 65 31.38 -5.16 -10.48
N LEU A 66 31.17 -4.69 -11.70
CA LEU A 66 29.94 -3.97 -12.08
C LEU A 66 28.70 -4.87 -11.99
N THR A 67 28.81 -6.13 -12.43
CA THR A 67 27.75 -7.13 -12.28
C THR A 67 27.45 -7.37 -10.79
N GLY A 68 28.47 -7.46 -9.94
CA GLY A 68 28.32 -7.57 -8.49
C GLY A 68 27.55 -6.41 -7.88
N ILE A 69 27.89 -5.17 -8.22
CA ILE A 69 27.15 -3.98 -7.78
C ILE A 69 25.69 -4.02 -8.28
N THR A 70 25.49 -4.43 -9.53
CA THR A 70 24.15 -4.52 -10.12
C THR A 70 23.28 -5.54 -9.38
N LEU A 71 23.83 -6.70 -9.05
CA LEU A 71 23.13 -7.71 -8.24
C LEU A 71 22.81 -7.21 -6.83
N LEU A 72 23.76 -6.52 -6.18
CA LEU A 72 23.52 -5.89 -4.88
C LEU A 72 22.41 -4.84 -4.96
N TYR A 73 22.36 -4.04 -6.02
CA TYR A 73 21.33 -3.03 -6.24
C TYR A 73 19.93 -3.65 -6.41
N ILE A 74 19.81 -4.68 -7.25
CA ILE A 74 18.54 -5.40 -7.45
C ILE A 74 18.09 -6.05 -6.14
N GLY A 75 19.03 -6.68 -5.42
CA GLY A 75 18.77 -7.28 -4.11
C GLY A 75 18.24 -6.25 -3.11
N ASN A 76 18.93 -5.13 -2.95
CA ASN A 76 18.54 -4.06 -2.03
C ASN A 76 17.17 -3.45 -2.38
N THR A 77 16.90 -3.28 -3.68
CA THR A 77 15.60 -2.78 -4.17
C THR A 77 14.45 -3.71 -3.75
N HIS A 78 14.65 -5.03 -3.81
CA HIS A 78 13.63 -5.98 -3.38
C HIS A 78 13.30 -5.88 -1.87
N PHE A 79 14.30 -5.60 -1.03
CA PHE A 79 14.09 -5.35 0.39
C PHE A 79 13.36 -4.02 0.62
N ALA A 80 13.77 -2.95 -0.06
CA ALA A 80 13.13 -1.64 0.05
C ALA A 80 11.62 -1.70 -0.25
N VAL A 81 11.20 -2.44 -1.28
CA VAL A 81 9.78 -2.62 -1.62
C VAL A 81 9.00 -3.29 -0.49
N LYS A 82 9.58 -4.29 0.18
CA LYS A 82 8.93 -4.94 1.33
C LYS A 82 8.80 -3.99 2.51
N THR A 83 9.86 -3.25 2.80
CA THR A 83 9.89 -2.27 3.91
C THR A 83 8.88 -1.15 3.70
N VAL A 84 8.79 -0.58 2.48
CA VAL A 84 7.80 0.47 2.17
C VAL A 84 6.37 -0.04 2.41
N ARG A 85 6.04 -1.26 1.95
CA ARG A 85 4.72 -1.84 2.20
C ARG A 85 4.43 -2.10 3.68
N GLN A 86 5.44 -2.41 4.49
CA GLN A 86 5.28 -2.56 5.93
C GLN A 86 5.04 -1.20 6.59
N ILE A 87 5.79 -0.17 6.18
CA ILE A 87 5.61 1.20 6.66
C ILE A 87 4.18 1.68 6.38
N ASP A 88 3.67 1.47 5.16
CA ASP A 88 2.31 1.89 4.80
C ASP A 88 1.24 1.21 5.66
N LYS A 89 1.39 -0.10 5.95
CA LYS A 89 0.47 -0.83 6.83
C LYS A 89 0.48 -0.30 8.26
N VAL A 90 1.68 -0.18 8.84
CA VAL A 90 1.85 0.31 10.21
C VAL A 90 1.34 1.75 10.34
N LYS A 91 1.51 2.57 9.31
CA LYS A 91 0.99 3.93 9.29
C LYS A 91 -0.54 3.96 9.39
N VAL A 92 -1.23 3.12 8.63
CA VAL A 92 -2.70 2.99 8.72
C VAL A 92 -3.12 2.55 10.13
N GLU A 93 -2.47 1.53 10.69
CA GLU A 93 -2.76 1.05 12.05
C GLU A 93 -2.58 2.15 13.11
N VAL A 94 -1.54 2.99 12.98
CA VAL A 94 -1.30 4.13 13.89
C VAL A 94 -2.35 5.24 13.70
N GLU A 95 -2.77 5.52 12.47
CA GLU A 95 -3.84 6.49 12.19
C GLU A 95 -5.17 6.05 12.78
N ASP A 96 -5.53 4.77 12.64
CA ASP A 96 -6.73 4.18 13.23
C ASP A 96 -6.69 4.26 14.77
N LEU A 97 -5.58 3.84 15.38
CA LEU A 97 -5.42 3.88 16.83
C LEU A 97 -5.47 5.32 17.38
N ARG A 98 -4.95 6.29 16.61
CA ARG A 98 -5.01 7.71 16.96
C ARG A 98 -6.44 8.23 16.91
N ALA A 99 -7.25 7.79 15.94
CA ALA A 99 -8.65 8.16 15.87
C ALA A 99 -9.42 7.62 17.08
N ASP A 100 -9.21 6.35 17.43
CA ASP A 100 -9.82 5.72 18.62
C ASP A 100 -9.46 6.45 19.91
N TYR A 101 -8.16 6.76 20.10
CA TYR A 101 -7.70 7.53 21.25
C TYR A 101 -8.38 8.91 21.32
N SER A 102 -8.50 9.60 20.19
CA SER A 102 -9.13 10.92 20.16
C SER A 102 -10.62 10.86 20.55
N THR A 103 -11.32 9.83 20.08
CA THR A 103 -12.72 9.58 20.44
C THR A 103 -12.86 9.27 21.93
N LEU A 104 -12.10 8.28 22.42
CA LEU A 104 -12.13 7.87 23.83
C LEU A 104 -11.75 9.02 24.77
N LYS A 105 -10.76 9.83 24.39
CA LYS A 105 -10.40 11.03 25.15
C LYS A 105 -11.55 12.02 25.22
N SER A 106 -12.27 12.23 24.12
CA SER A 106 -13.40 13.16 24.09
C SER A 106 -14.55 12.68 24.98
N GLU A 107 -14.87 11.39 24.94
CA GLU A 107 -15.85 10.76 25.83
C GLU A 107 -15.42 10.85 27.30
N TYR A 108 -14.15 10.57 27.61
CA TYR A 108 -13.61 10.72 28.97
C TYR A 108 -13.72 12.16 29.46
N MET A 109 -13.35 13.13 28.62
CA MET A 109 -13.46 14.55 28.97
C MET A 109 -14.92 14.94 29.22
N GLU A 110 -15.86 14.45 28.42
CA GLU A 110 -17.29 14.67 28.63
C GLU A 110 -17.79 14.06 29.94
N ALA A 111 -17.45 12.80 30.21
CA ALA A 111 -17.80 12.12 31.46
C ALA A 111 -17.17 12.80 32.70
N SER A 112 -15.99 13.41 32.54
CA SER A 112 -15.28 14.14 33.60
C SER A 112 -15.81 15.57 33.85
N LYS A 113 -16.73 16.08 33.01
CA LYS A 113 -17.33 17.41 33.23
C LYS A 113 -18.06 17.43 34.57
N GLN A 114 -17.87 18.50 35.34
CA GLN A 114 -18.50 18.67 36.66
C GLN A 114 -20.02 18.49 36.61
N SER A 115 -20.68 19.00 35.57
CA SER A 115 -22.12 18.84 35.36
C SER A 115 -22.57 17.39 35.10
N GLU A 116 -21.78 16.61 34.35
CA GLU A 116 -22.05 15.19 34.07
C GLU A 116 -21.81 14.34 35.31
N VAL A 117 -20.71 14.62 36.03
CA VAL A 117 -20.41 13.98 37.33
C VAL A 117 -21.52 14.28 38.33
N ALA A 118 -21.92 15.55 38.50
CA ALA A 118 -23.00 15.98 39.39
C ALA A 118 -24.33 15.27 39.04
N ARG A 119 -24.67 15.16 37.74
CA ARG A 119 -25.86 14.42 37.29
C ARG A 119 -25.80 12.94 37.65
N ASN A 120 -24.62 12.31 37.50
CA ASN A 120 -24.43 10.89 37.80
C ASN A 120 -24.45 10.60 39.31
N VAL A 121 -24.02 11.53 40.17
CA VAL A 121 -24.04 11.38 41.63
C VAL A 121 -25.29 11.95 42.31
N ALA A 122 -26.17 12.64 41.58
CA ALA A 122 -27.48 13.10 42.06
C ALA A 122 -28.33 12.01 42.75
N PRO A 123 -28.45 10.76 42.25
CA PRO A 123 -29.17 9.70 42.95
C PRO A 123 -28.51 9.26 44.27
N LEU A 124 -27.23 9.60 44.49
CA LEU A 124 -26.51 9.38 45.75
C LEU A 124 -26.71 10.54 46.75
N GLY A 125 -27.43 11.60 46.37
CA GLY A 125 -27.72 12.75 47.23
C GLY A 125 -26.54 13.71 47.43
N LEU A 126 -25.52 13.66 46.56
CA LEU A 126 -24.36 14.54 46.60
C LEU A 126 -24.62 15.80 45.78
N GLU A 127 -24.38 16.98 46.37
CA GLU A 127 -24.56 18.29 45.72
C GLU A 127 -23.22 18.98 45.44
N GLU A 128 -23.17 19.75 44.35
CA GLU A 128 -21.99 20.49 43.94
C GLU A 128 -21.75 21.72 44.83
N SER A 129 -20.50 21.91 45.27
CA SER A 129 -20.12 23.09 46.06
C SER A 129 -19.97 24.31 45.13
N SER A 130 -21.03 25.13 45.04
CA SER A 130 -21.02 26.37 44.25
C SER A 130 -20.28 27.55 44.91
N THR A 131 -19.93 27.44 46.20
CA THR A 131 -19.25 28.50 46.94
C THR A 131 -17.76 28.22 47.04
N PRO A 132 -16.87 29.16 46.64
CA PRO A 132 -15.44 28.96 46.81
C PRO A 132 -15.07 28.80 48.31
N PRO A 133 -14.10 27.94 48.64
CA PRO A 133 -13.69 27.74 50.03
C PRO A 133 -13.04 29.00 50.60
N TYR A 134 -13.30 29.28 51.87
CA TYR A 134 -12.68 30.41 52.57
C TYR A 134 -11.19 30.13 52.80
N GLN A 135 -10.33 31.04 52.35
CA GLN A 135 -8.91 30.99 52.68
C GLN A 135 -8.73 31.47 54.12
N VAL A 136 -8.38 30.54 55.02
CA VAL A 136 -8.03 30.88 56.40
C VAL A 136 -6.60 31.43 56.38
N VAL A 137 -6.45 32.74 56.50
CA VAL A 137 -5.15 33.39 56.69
C VAL A 137 -4.91 33.44 58.20
N VAL A 138 -3.93 32.67 58.68
CA VAL A 138 -3.49 32.74 60.08
C VAL A 138 -2.50 33.91 60.20
N PRO A 139 -2.82 35.00 60.92
CA PRO A 139 -1.86 36.07 61.16
C PRO A 139 -0.71 35.54 62.03
N ALA A 140 0.52 35.91 61.71
CA ALA A 140 1.74 35.36 62.31
C ALA A 140 2.06 35.85 63.74
N ASP A 141 1.15 36.61 64.38
CA ASP A 141 1.48 37.40 65.58
C ASP A 141 0.64 37.11 66.83
N GLU A 142 -0.02 35.96 66.95
CA GLU A 142 -0.55 35.51 68.24
C GLU A 142 0.06 34.17 68.64
N TYR A 143 1.27 34.28 69.21
CA TYR A 143 1.84 33.32 70.17
C TYR A 143 1.34 33.66 71.58
#